data_AF-A0A133UL06-F1
#
_entry.id   AF-A0A133UL06-F1
#
_cell.length_a   1.000
_cell.length_b   1.000
_cell.length_c   1.000
_cell.angle_alpha   90.00
_cell.angle_beta   90.00
_cell.angle_gamma   90.00
#
_symmetry.space_group_name_H-M   'P 1'
#
loop_
_entity.id
_entity.type
_entity.pdbx_description
1 polymer ?
#
loop_
_entity_poly.entity_id
_entity_poly.type
_entity_poly.pdbx_seq_one_letter_code
_entity_poly.pdbx_strand_id
1 'polypeptide(L)'
;MKITDLKKQEDGIILETNKGNLKLQIINESIIRAVYSYQDNFSDPESFMVLPQSDNETDWSVKELEDHFKLTIPKLGVEIDKKTASFTWRDSDGKLLVEEPGDGGKELEKIEEDLPKTEEDQEFYSTKLELDFSDDEAIYGLGQHEEGTLNYRDEMQYLYQHNMKASMPTIVSTRGYGILWDTYSLSIFRDNDQKTKKNASNLKITPYHGEKIKLLSPDLQSGVLYG
;
A
#
# COMPACT_ATOMS: atom_id res chain seq x y z
N MET A 1 -11.13 10.14 6.09
CA MET A 1 -9.97 11.02 6.38
C MET A 1 -10.08 12.22 5.44
N LYS A 2 -10.32 13.46 5.89
CA LYS A 2 -10.61 14.58 4.97
C LYS A 2 -9.34 15.34 4.61
N ILE A 3 -9.09 15.57 3.32
CA ILE A 3 -7.93 16.33 2.83
C ILE A 3 -8.16 17.84 3.07
N THR A 4 -7.15 18.50 3.61
CA THR A 4 -7.14 19.93 3.93
C THR A 4 -6.18 20.72 3.04
N ASP A 5 -5.09 20.12 2.60
CA ASP A 5 -4.10 20.76 1.70
C ASP A 5 -3.39 19.72 0.82
N LEU A 6 -2.83 20.18 -0.30
CA LEU A 6 -1.97 19.39 -1.19
C LEU A 6 -0.70 20.18 -1.51
N LYS A 7 0.45 19.59 -1.17
CA LYS A 7 1.78 20.13 -1.43
C LYS A 7 2.51 19.30 -2.47
N LYS A 8 2.92 19.93 -3.58
CA LYS A 8 3.82 19.27 -4.55
C LYS A 8 5.24 19.23 -3.99
N GLN A 9 5.91 18.11 -4.22
CA GLN A 9 7.32 17.88 -3.94
C GLN A 9 8.05 17.58 -5.25
N GLU A 10 9.37 17.47 -5.21
CA GLU A 10 10.17 17.06 -6.37
C GLU A 10 9.82 15.62 -6.82
N ASP A 11 9.61 14.74 -5.83
CA ASP A 11 9.39 13.31 -6.02
C ASP A 11 7.91 12.88 -5.89
N GLY A 12 6.96 13.81 -5.94
CA GLY A 12 5.53 13.50 -5.87
C GLY A 12 4.70 14.53 -5.10
N ILE A 13 3.76 14.06 -4.27
CA ILE A 13 2.84 14.92 -3.52
C ILE A 13 2.72 14.52 -2.05
N ILE A 14 2.41 15.50 -1.21
CA ILE A 14 1.99 15.32 0.18
C ILE A 14 0.57 15.87 0.31
N LEU A 15 -0.33 15.07 0.89
CA LEU A 15 -1.69 15.44 1.22
C LEU A 15 -1.78 15.58 2.73
N GLU A 16 -2.18 16.76 3.20
CA GLU A 16 -2.48 16.98 4.61
C GLU A 16 -3.94 16.63 4.86
N THR A 17 -4.22 15.91 5.94
CA THR A 17 -5.58 15.53 6.31
C THR A 17 -5.86 15.78 7.77
N ASN A 18 -7.13 15.79 8.14
CA ASN A 18 -7.54 15.92 9.54
C ASN A 18 -7.20 14.70 10.44
N LYS A 19 -6.63 13.63 9.87
CA LYS A 19 -6.19 12.43 10.61
C LYS A 19 -4.70 12.09 10.40
N GLY A 20 -3.92 12.96 9.77
CA GLY A 20 -2.51 12.71 9.46
C GLY A 20 -2.16 13.04 8.01
N ASN A 21 -0.93 12.79 7.60
CA ASN A 21 -0.39 13.16 6.30
C ASN A 21 -0.14 11.93 5.43
N LEU A 22 -0.46 12.04 4.14
CA LEU A 22 -0.19 11.02 3.12
C LEU A 22 0.86 11.53 2.14
N LYS A 23 1.95 10.79 1.92
CA LYS A 23 2.91 11.05 0.84
C LYS A 23 2.68 10.03 -0.27
N LEU A 24 2.48 10.50 -1.50
CA LEU A 24 2.58 9.68 -2.71
C LEU A 24 3.88 10.05 -3.41
N GLN A 25 4.89 9.19 -3.29
CA GLN A 25 6.21 9.33 -3.90
C GLN A 25 6.26 8.52 -5.19
N ILE A 26 6.71 9.15 -6.26
CA ILE A 26 6.85 8.56 -7.59
C ILE A 26 8.24 7.95 -7.66
N ILE A 27 8.30 6.64 -7.89
CA ILE A 27 9.55 5.89 -7.90
C ILE A 27 10.06 5.72 -9.33
N ASN A 28 9.15 5.39 -10.26
CA ASN A 28 9.41 5.34 -11.69
C ASN A 28 8.08 5.40 -12.44
N GLU A 29 8.10 5.14 -13.74
CA GLU A 29 6.93 5.19 -14.64
C GLU A 29 5.73 4.30 -14.27
N SER A 30 5.91 3.33 -13.37
CA SER A 30 4.93 2.29 -13.01
C SER A 30 4.77 2.04 -11.51
N ILE A 31 5.53 2.77 -10.66
CA ILE A 31 5.58 2.54 -9.21
C ILE A 31 5.33 3.84 -8.46
N ILE A 32 4.31 3.81 -7.59
CA ILE A 32 4.06 4.84 -6.59
C ILE A 32 4.17 4.23 -5.19
N ARG A 33 4.92 4.88 -4.32
CA ARG A 33 4.99 4.58 -2.89
C ARG A 33 4.04 5.50 -2.14
N ALA A 34 3.09 4.91 -1.41
CA ALA A 34 2.22 5.60 -0.47
C ALA A 34 2.76 5.44 0.96
N VAL A 35 2.83 6.54 1.69
CA VAL A 35 3.22 6.56 3.11
C VAL A 35 2.17 7.34 3.89
N TYR A 36 1.71 6.79 5.02
CA TYR A 36 0.74 7.44 5.90
C TYR A 36 1.38 7.64 7.29
N SER A 37 1.33 8.86 7.82
CA SER A 37 1.98 9.21 9.09
C SER A 37 1.19 10.28 9.85
N TYR A 38 1.25 10.25 11.19
CA TYR A 38 0.79 11.37 12.03
C TYR A 38 1.78 12.52 12.11
N GLN A 39 3.03 12.31 11.66
CA GLN A 39 4.07 13.32 11.70
C GLN A 39 4.04 14.18 10.43
N ASP A 40 4.42 15.45 10.56
CA ASP A 40 4.58 16.37 9.43
C ASP A 40 5.81 16.03 8.58
N ASN A 41 6.84 15.50 9.23
CA ASN A 41 8.05 15.04 8.56
C ASN A 41 7.96 13.53 8.32
N PHE A 42 8.05 13.12 7.06
CA PHE A 42 8.18 11.73 6.70
C PHE A 42 9.60 11.26 7.01
N SER A 43 9.76 10.49 8.08
CA SER A 43 10.97 9.69 8.28
C SER A 43 11.04 8.63 7.20
N ASP A 44 12.16 8.55 6.47
CA ASP A 44 12.40 7.51 5.48
C ASP A 44 13.56 6.61 5.95
N PRO A 45 13.33 5.73 6.95
CA PRO A 45 14.33 4.76 7.31
C PRO A 45 14.63 3.86 6.11
N GLU A 46 15.88 3.44 5.97
CA GLU A 46 16.32 2.52 4.92
C GLU A 46 15.45 1.25 4.92
N SER A 47 14.99 0.84 3.73
CA SER A 47 14.22 -0.39 3.58
C SER A 47 15.16 -1.58 3.38
N PHE A 48 14.95 -2.67 4.13
CA PHE A 48 15.60 -3.96 3.90
C PHE A 48 14.99 -4.75 2.75
N MET A 49 13.82 -4.33 2.23
CA MET A 49 13.15 -4.97 1.10
C MET A 49 13.35 -4.21 -0.22
N VAL A 50 13.52 -2.89 -0.16
CA VAL A 50 13.64 -2.06 -1.36
C VAL A 50 15.01 -1.42 -1.44
N LEU A 51 15.77 -1.85 -2.44
CA LEU A 51 17.06 -1.26 -2.78
C LEU A 51 16.90 0.18 -3.26
N PRO A 52 17.96 1.01 -3.16
CA PRO A 52 18.01 2.32 -3.78
C PRO A 52 17.62 2.23 -5.26
N GLN A 53 16.69 3.09 -5.65
CA GLN A 53 16.25 3.18 -7.05
C GLN A 53 17.14 4.22 -7.74
N SER A 54 17.49 3.98 -9.00
CA SER A 54 18.18 4.98 -9.80
C SER A 54 17.27 6.19 -10.01
N ASP A 55 17.83 7.40 -10.00
CA ASP A 55 17.13 8.63 -10.34
C ASP A 55 16.73 8.60 -11.82
N ASN A 56 15.61 7.96 -12.12
CA ASN A 56 14.99 8.00 -13.43
C ASN A 56 13.97 9.13 -13.41
N GLU A 57 14.30 10.24 -14.08
CA GLU A 57 13.32 11.30 -14.33
C GLU A 57 12.07 10.68 -14.97
N THR A 58 10.96 10.75 -14.25
CA THR A 58 9.66 10.22 -14.68
C THR A 58 8.72 11.40 -14.82
N ASP A 59 8.14 11.57 -16.01
CA ASP A 59 7.12 12.59 -16.22
C ASP A 59 5.88 12.29 -15.38
N TRP A 60 5.45 13.27 -14.60
CA TRP A 60 4.25 13.14 -13.78
C TRP A 60 3.46 14.43 -13.68
N SER A 61 2.17 14.31 -13.38
CA SER A 61 1.32 15.46 -13.16
C SER A 61 0.28 15.18 -12.09
N VAL A 62 -0.15 16.23 -11.41
CA VAL A 62 -1.31 16.19 -10.52
C VAL A 62 -2.28 17.30 -10.92
N LYS A 63 -3.55 16.95 -11.07
CA LYS A 63 -4.65 17.86 -11.38
C LYS A 63 -5.66 17.84 -10.25
N GLU A 64 -6.15 19.02 -9.89
CA GLU A 64 -7.27 19.16 -8.98
C GLU A 64 -8.58 19.19 -9.79
N LEU A 65 -9.51 18.30 -9.45
CA LEU A 65 -10.87 18.25 -9.99
C LEU A 65 -11.86 18.58 -8.88
N GLU A 66 -13.17 18.59 -9.16
CA GLU A 66 -14.19 19.01 -8.21
C GLU A 66 -14.15 18.19 -6.90
N ASP A 67 -14.31 16.87 -7.01
CA ASP A 67 -14.38 15.97 -5.85
C ASP A 67 -13.08 15.22 -5.53
N HIS A 68 -12.11 15.18 -6.45
CA HIS A 68 -10.88 14.39 -6.28
C HIS A 68 -9.64 15.10 -6.85
N PHE A 69 -8.46 14.64 -6.44
CA PHE A 69 -7.21 14.92 -7.15
C PHE A 69 -6.88 13.76 -8.08
N LYS A 70 -6.25 14.03 -9.22
CA LYS A 70 -5.78 13.01 -10.16
C LYS A 70 -4.27 13.13 -10.33
N LEU A 71 -3.53 12.19 -9.74
CA LEU A 71 -2.10 12.00 -9.94
C LEU A 71 -1.89 11.04 -11.12
N THR A 72 -0.99 11.36 -12.04
CA THR A 72 -0.74 10.57 -13.24
C THR A 72 0.75 10.47 -13.51
N ILE A 73 1.21 9.24 -13.73
CA ILE A 73 2.51 8.85 -14.24
C ILE A 73 2.30 8.02 -15.52
N PRO A 74 3.32 7.68 -16.33
CA PRO A 74 3.15 7.11 -17.66
C PRO A 74 2.33 5.82 -17.71
N LYS A 75 2.47 4.91 -16.74
CA LYS A 75 1.77 3.61 -16.70
C LYS A 75 0.71 3.49 -15.60
N LEU A 76 0.46 4.54 -14.82
CA LEU A 76 -0.42 4.47 -13.65
C LEU A 76 -1.07 5.82 -13.34
N GLY A 77 -2.33 5.77 -12.92
CA GLY A 77 -3.08 6.91 -12.41
C GLY A 77 -3.66 6.62 -11.03
N VAL A 78 -3.75 7.66 -10.20
CA VAL A 78 -4.40 7.61 -8.89
C VAL A 78 -5.41 8.74 -8.79
N GLU A 79 -6.66 8.39 -8.55
CA GLU A 79 -7.73 9.31 -8.21
C GLU A 79 -7.88 9.30 -6.69
N ILE A 80 -7.83 10.47 -6.07
CA ILE A 80 -7.76 10.64 -4.61
C ILE A 80 -8.97 11.46 -4.17
N ASP A 81 -9.94 10.84 -3.49
CA ASP A 81 -11.15 11.52 -3.05
C ASP A 81 -10.85 12.58 -1.97
N LYS A 82 -11.34 13.81 -2.16
CA LYS A 82 -11.04 14.93 -1.23
C LYS A 82 -11.70 14.78 0.14
N LYS A 83 -12.82 14.05 0.23
CA LYS A 83 -13.63 13.93 1.46
C LYS A 83 -13.12 12.80 2.35
N THR A 84 -12.61 11.74 1.74
CA THR A 84 -12.29 10.47 2.41
C THR A 84 -10.82 10.07 2.32
N ALA A 85 -10.07 10.67 1.39
CA ALA A 85 -8.68 10.33 1.05
C ALA A 85 -8.50 8.87 0.60
N SER A 86 -9.59 8.23 0.13
CA SER A 86 -9.53 6.93 -0.53
C SER A 86 -8.83 7.06 -1.89
N PHE A 87 -8.10 6.03 -2.27
CA PHE A 87 -7.43 5.97 -3.56
C PHE A 87 -8.14 5.01 -4.50
N THR A 88 -8.31 5.44 -5.75
CA THR A 88 -8.73 4.60 -6.88
C THR A 88 -7.57 4.54 -7.87
N TRP A 89 -7.02 3.34 -8.07
CA TRP A 89 -5.86 3.09 -8.93
C TRP A 89 -6.31 2.63 -10.31
N ARG A 90 -5.71 3.20 -11.35
CA ARG A 90 -6.02 2.91 -12.75
C ARG A 90 -4.76 2.72 -13.56
N ASP A 91 -4.81 1.87 -14.57
CA ASP A 91 -3.73 1.77 -15.56
C ASP A 91 -3.71 2.99 -16.50
N SER A 92 -2.76 3.00 -17.44
CA SER A 92 -2.61 4.07 -18.45
C SER A 92 -3.82 4.20 -19.39
N ASP A 93 -4.58 3.12 -19.59
CA ASP A 93 -5.82 3.10 -20.39
C ASP A 93 -7.04 3.56 -19.58
N GLY A 94 -6.88 3.81 -18.27
CA GLY A 94 -7.93 4.25 -17.36
C GLY A 94 -8.77 3.10 -16.79
N LYS A 95 -8.41 1.85 -17.04
CA LYS A 95 -9.07 0.68 -16.46
C LYS A 95 -8.79 0.64 -14.96
N LEU A 96 -9.82 0.34 -14.17
CA LEU A 96 -9.69 0.15 -12.73
C LEU A 96 -8.75 -1.01 -12.42
N LEU A 97 -7.71 -0.76 -11.63
CA LEU A 97 -6.84 -1.79 -11.06
C LEU A 97 -7.40 -2.26 -9.73
N VAL A 98 -7.44 -1.35 -8.75
CA VAL A 98 -7.95 -1.58 -7.39
C VAL A 98 -8.39 -0.25 -6.78
N GLU A 99 -9.33 -0.28 -5.85
CA GLU A 99 -9.73 0.89 -5.07
C GLU A 99 -9.83 0.59 -3.59
N GLU A 100 -9.80 1.63 -2.78
CA GLU A 100 -10.17 1.56 -1.36
C GLU A 100 -11.67 1.75 -1.19
N PRO A 101 -12.26 1.26 -0.07
CA PRO A 101 -13.64 1.53 0.26
C PRO A 101 -13.98 3.03 0.21
N GLY A 102 -15.20 3.34 -0.26
CA GLY A 102 -15.63 4.71 -0.51
C GLY A 102 -15.69 5.63 0.72
N ASP A 103 -15.64 5.09 1.94
CA ASP A 103 -15.53 5.82 3.21
C ASP A 103 -14.09 5.91 3.76
N GLY A 104 -13.13 5.32 3.05
CA GLY A 104 -11.70 5.31 3.33
C GLY A 104 -11.21 3.93 3.79
N GLY A 105 -10.05 3.50 3.29
CA GLY A 105 -9.49 2.18 3.60
C GLY A 105 -8.26 2.22 4.50
N LYS A 106 -7.94 3.34 5.15
CA LYS A 106 -6.69 3.50 5.91
C LYS A 106 -6.93 3.74 7.39
N GLU A 107 -6.30 2.92 8.21
CA GLU A 107 -6.22 3.14 9.65
C GLU A 107 -4.76 3.15 10.09
N LEU A 108 -4.45 4.03 11.05
CA LEU A 108 -3.16 4.11 11.74
C LEU A 108 -3.51 4.35 13.20
N GLU A 109 -3.13 3.45 14.11
CA GLU A 109 -3.47 3.53 15.53
C GLU A 109 -2.20 3.47 16.34
N LYS A 110 -2.01 4.38 17.31
CA LYS A 110 -0.86 4.31 18.20
C LYS A 110 -1.04 3.13 19.17
N ILE A 111 -0.01 2.31 19.32
CA ILE A 111 0.02 1.20 20.26
C ILE A 111 0.52 1.76 21.60
N GLU A 112 -0.34 1.73 22.63
CA GLU A 112 -0.04 2.24 23.98
C GLU A 112 0.50 1.15 24.94
N GLU A 113 1.00 0.03 24.40
CA GLU A 113 1.48 -1.08 25.22
C GLU A 113 2.79 -0.76 25.96
N ASP A 114 2.96 -1.39 27.13
CA ASP A 114 4.21 -1.41 27.91
C ASP A 114 5.23 -2.35 27.22
N LEU A 115 5.59 -1.98 25.99
CA LEU A 115 6.62 -2.67 25.22
C LEU A 115 7.95 -2.54 25.97
N PRO A 116 8.83 -3.57 25.90
CA PRO A 116 10.13 -3.51 26.57
C PRO A 116 10.85 -2.23 26.13
N LYS A 117 11.03 -1.31 27.09
CA LYS A 117 11.67 -0.02 26.86
C LYS A 117 13.07 -0.27 26.33
N THR A 118 13.26 -0.10 25.03
CA THR A 118 14.57 0.13 24.44
C THR A 118 15.09 1.47 24.97
N GLU A 119 16.40 1.71 24.93
CA GLU A 119 16.99 2.99 25.38
C GLU A 119 16.49 4.22 24.58
N GLU A 120 15.71 4.01 23.52
CA GLU A 120 15.05 5.04 22.71
C GLU A 120 13.53 5.04 22.93
N ASP A 121 12.96 6.22 23.19
CA ASP A 121 11.52 6.52 23.21
C ASP A 121 10.93 6.38 21.79
N GLN A 122 10.72 5.15 21.32
CA GLN A 122 10.10 4.88 20.04
C GLN A 122 8.58 4.70 20.19
N GLU A 123 7.82 5.36 19.32
CA GLU A 123 6.37 5.16 19.22
C GLU A 123 6.05 4.00 18.28
N PHE A 124 5.06 3.20 18.65
CA PHE A 124 4.60 2.06 17.87
C PHE A 124 3.19 2.32 17.34
N TYR A 125 2.92 1.79 16.16
CA TYR A 125 1.67 2.00 15.47
C TYR A 125 1.15 0.68 14.91
N SER A 126 -0.17 0.55 14.81
CA SER A 126 -0.91 -0.46 14.06
C SER A 126 -1.47 0.13 12.77
N THR A 127 -1.43 -0.57 11.65
CA THR A 127 -2.09 -0.08 10.42
C THR A 127 -3.06 -1.06 9.80
N LYS A 128 -3.99 -0.51 9.03
CA LYS A 128 -4.90 -1.28 8.22
C LYS A 128 -4.98 -0.63 6.85
N LEU A 129 -4.92 -1.46 5.81
CA LEU A 129 -5.30 -1.08 4.46
C LEU A 129 -6.46 -1.98 4.02
N GLU A 130 -7.56 -1.38 3.63
CA GLU A 130 -8.69 -2.08 3.02
C GLU A 130 -8.72 -1.77 1.53
N LEU A 131 -8.95 -2.82 0.73
CA LEU A 131 -9.06 -2.73 -0.72
C LEU A 131 -10.33 -3.46 -1.17
N ASP A 132 -11.04 -2.86 -2.11
CA ASP A 132 -12.15 -3.49 -2.82
C ASP A 132 -11.59 -4.17 -4.08
N PHE A 133 -11.33 -5.46 -3.96
CA PHE A 133 -10.90 -6.31 -5.07
C PHE A 133 -12.09 -6.69 -5.96
N SER A 134 -11.85 -6.84 -7.26
CA SER A 134 -12.91 -7.21 -8.21
C SER A 134 -13.36 -8.67 -8.05
N ASP A 135 -14.61 -8.98 -8.41
CA ASP A 135 -15.16 -10.34 -8.31
C ASP A 135 -14.40 -11.38 -9.16
N ASP A 136 -13.84 -10.94 -10.29
CA ASP A 136 -13.14 -11.77 -11.27
C ASP A 136 -11.61 -11.82 -11.07
N GLU A 137 -11.12 -11.16 -10.04
CA GLU A 137 -9.72 -11.02 -9.73
C GLU A 137 -9.20 -12.21 -8.94
N ALA A 138 -7.97 -12.65 -9.22
CA ALA A 138 -7.25 -13.61 -8.39
C ALA A 138 -5.99 -12.95 -7.81
N ILE A 139 -5.68 -13.31 -6.56
CA ILE A 139 -4.58 -12.74 -5.78
C ILE A 139 -3.57 -13.84 -5.47
N TYR A 140 -2.31 -13.60 -5.82
CA TYR A 140 -1.18 -14.51 -5.63
C TYR A 140 -0.06 -13.83 -4.87
N GLY A 141 0.95 -14.60 -4.46
CA GLY A 141 2.16 -14.08 -3.81
C GLY A 141 2.24 -14.54 -2.37
N LEU A 142 2.37 -13.59 -1.43
CA LEU A 142 2.48 -13.78 0.01
C LEU A 142 3.68 -14.60 0.51
N GLY A 143 4.42 -15.27 -0.39
CA GLY A 143 5.61 -16.06 -0.08
C GLY A 143 5.35 -17.57 -0.20
N GLN A 144 6.12 -18.34 0.56
CA GLN A 144 5.99 -19.80 0.63
C GLN A 144 5.21 -20.19 1.89
N HIS A 145 4.10 -20.88 1.68
CA HIS A 145 3.17 -21.34 2.72
C HIS A 145 2.82 -22.82 2.49
N GLU A 146 2.37 -23.52 3.54
CA GLU A 146 2.17 -24.98 3.52
C GLU A 146 0.71 -25.39 3.27
N GLU A 147 -0.20 -24.42 3.34
CA GLU A 147 -1.65 -24.62 3.28
C GLU A 147 -2.15 -24.98 1.87
N GLY A 148 -1.29 -24.95 0.85
CA GLY A 148 -1.64 -25.32 -0.53
C GLY A 148 -2.50 -24.28 -1.24
N THR A 149 -2.66 -23.09 -0.67
CA THR A 149 -3.42 -21.98 -1.25
C THR A 149 -2.66 -21.38 -2.42
N LEU A 150 -3.26 -21.40 -3.60
CA LEU A 150 -2.74 -20.72 -4.78
C LEU A 150 -3.38 -19.34 -4.93
N ASN A 151 -4.71 -19.29 -5.07
CA ASN A 151 -5.46 -18.04 -5.12
C ASN A 151 -5.92 -17.66 -3.72
N TYR A 152 -5.51 -16.48 -3.24
CA TYR A 152 -5.84 -15.97 -1.92
C TYR A 152 -7.19 -15.24 -1.86
N ARG A 153 -8.00 -15.29 -2.92
CA ARG A 153 -9.38 -14.79 -2.83
C ARG A 153 -10.17 -15.59 -1.80
N ASP A 154 -10.97 -14.91 -0.98
CA ASP A 154 -11.75 -15.50 0.13
C ASP A 154 -10.91 -16.21 1.22
N GLU A 155 -9.60 -15.97 1.24
CA GLU A 155 -8.66 -16.63 2.16
C GLU A 155 -8.07 -15.67 3.19
N MET A 156 -7.41 -16.23 4.20
CA MET A 156 -6.61 -15.51 5.18
C MET A 156 -5.20 -16.10 5.23
N GLN A 157 -4.19 -15.24 5.27
CA GLN A 157 -2.80 -15.66 5.48
C GLN A 157 -2.10 -14.77 6.52
N TYR A 158 -1.55 -15.42 7.55
CA TYR A 158 -0.62 -14.78 8.47
C TYR A 158 0.78 -14.74 7.87
N LEU A 159 1.47 -13.61 7.99
CA LEU A 159 2.80 -13.39 7.47
C LEU A 159 3.78 -13.23 8.62
N TYR A 160 4.33 -14.35 9.04
CA TYR A 160 5.45 -14.46 9.98
C TYR A 160 6.40 -15.55 9.51
N GLN A 161 7.66 -15.44 9.92
CA GLN A 161 8.67 -16.45 9.58
C GLN A 161 8.56 -17.64 10.52
N HIS A 162 8.58 -18.85 9.97
CA HIS A 162 8.57 -20.09 10.74
C HIS A 162 9.27 -21.19 9.93
N ASN A 163 9.65 -22.30 10.57
CA ASN A 163 10.17 -23.44 9.82
C ASN A 163 9.15 -23.85 8.74
N MET A 164 9.65 -24.11 7.53
CA MET A 164 8.89 -24.43 6.31
C MET A 164 8.01 -23.32 5.72
N LYS A 165 8.02 -22.13 6.32
CA LYS A 165 7.25 -20.96 5.89
C LYS A 165 8.16 -19.75 5.68
N ALA A 166 8.14 -19.18 4.48
CA ALA A 166 8.87 -17.97 4.14
C ALA A 166 7.87 -16.88 3.73
N SER A 167 7.56 -15.97 4.65
CA SER A 167 6.57 -14.92 4.39
C SER A 167 7.17 -13.78 3.59
N MET A 168 6.47 -13.34 2.53
CA MET A 168 6.82 -12.18 1.71
C MET A 168 5.62 -11.23 1.65
N PRO A 169 5.73 -9.97 2.13
CA PRO A 169 4.61 -9.03 2.19
C PRO A 169 4.26 -8.43 0.82
N THR A 170 3.96 -9.28 -0.16
CA THR A 170 3.68 -8.86 -1.53
C THR A 170 2.52 -9.65 -2.11
N ILE A 171 1.61 -8.97 -2.81
CA ILE A 171 0.61 -9.62 -3.67
C ILE A 171 0.82 -9.24 -5.12
N VAL A 172 0.35 -10.13 -6.00
CA VAL A 172 0.21 -9.91 -7.43
C VAL A 172 -1.22 -10.28 -7.83
N SER A 173 -1.84 -9.41 -8.59
CA SER A 173 -3.21 -9.54 -9.07
C SER A 173 -3.26 -9.90 -10.56
N THR A 174 -4.26 -10.69 -10.95
CA THR A 174 -4.58 -10.94 -12.38
C THR A 174 -5.05 -9.69 -13.13
N ARG A 175 -5.42 -8.61 -12.44
CA ARG A 175 -5.78 -7.32 -13.05
C ARG A 175 -4.58 -6.52 -13.51
N GLY A 176 -3.36 -7.01 -13.26
CA GLY A 176 -2.15 -6.32 -13.66
C GLY A 176 -1.76 -5.24 -12.66
N TYR A 177 -1.68 -5.58 -11.37
CA TYR A 177 -0.98 -4.80 -10.35
C TYR A 177 -0.40 -5.73 -9.29
N GLY A 178 0.52 -5.21 -8.49
CA GLY A 178 1.03 -5.82 -7.28
C GLY A 178 1.14 -4.79 -6.18
N ILE A 179 1.19 -5.26 -4.93
CA ILE A 179 1.37 -4.40 -3.75
C ILE A 179 2.47 -5.01 -2.91
N LEU A 180 3.44 -4.21 -2.51
CA LEU A 180 4.43 -4.53 -1.49
C LEU A 180 4.13 -3.67 -0.26
N TRP A 181 3.83 -4.26 0.89
CA TRP A 181 3.83 -3.52 2.16
C TRP A 181 5.19 -3.66 2.82
N ASP A 182 5.92 -2.55 2.86
CA ASP A 182 7.28 -2.41 3.37
C ASP A 182 7.25 -2.31 4.90
N THR A 183 7.03 -3.46 5.53
CA THR A 183 7.00 -3.70 6.99
C THR A 183 7.69 -5.02 7.32
N TYR A 184 8.33 -5.10 8.47
CA TYR A 184 9.06 -6.32 8.93
C TYR A 184 8.31 -7.09 9.99
N SER A 185 7.09 -6.66 10.26
CA SER A 185 6.28 -7.12 11.37
C SER A 185 5.31 -8.21 10.95
N LEU A 186 4.65 -8.80 11.95
CA LEU A 186 3.54 -9.70 11.70
C LEU A 186 2.47 -8.97 10.87
N SER A 187 2.22 -9.47 9.67
CA SER A 187 1.16 -8.93 8.81
C SER A 187 0.07 -9.98 8.61
N ILE A 188 -1.17 -9.56 8.35
CA ILE A 188 -2.28 -10.46 8.08
C ILE A 188 -2.95 -10.02 6.78
N PHE A 189 -2.85 -10.84 5.74
CA PHE A 189 -3.71 -10.73 4.58
C PHE A 189 -5.04 -11.42 4.86
N ARG A 190 -6.16 -10.78 4.54
CA ARG A 190 -7.50 -11.38 4.66
C ARG A 190 -8.40 -10.85 3.55
N ASP A 191 -8.99 -11.75 2.80
CA ASP A 191 -10.03 -11.48 1.80
C ASP A 191 -11.36 -12.18 2.12
N ASN A 192 -11.53 -12.59 3.38
CA ASN A 192 -12.72 -13.27 3.86
C ASN A 192 -13.42 -12.39 4.91
N ASP A 193 -14.50 -11.72 4.52
CA ASP A 193 -15.39 -11.09 5.50
C ASP A 193 -16.79 -11.72 5.42
N GLN A 194 -17.08 -12.62 6.37
CA GLN A 194 -18.44 -13.12 6.60
C GLN A 194 -19.40 -12.04 7.14
N LYS A 195 -18.97 -10.78 7.29
CA LYS A 195 -19.87 -9.67 7.61
C LYS A 195 -19.97 -8.72 6.43
N THR A 196 -21.08 -8.87 5.72
CA THR A 196 -21.64 -8.04 4.64
C THR A 196 -21.21 -8.43 3.23
N LYS A 197 -22.22 -8.59 2.36
CA LYS A 197 -22.06 -8.82 0.92
C LYS A 197 -21.52 -7.58 0.20
N LYS A 198 -20.28 -7.21 0.51
CA LYS A 198 -19.41 -6.32 -0.24
C LYS A 198 -17.99 -6.84 -0.02
N ASN A 199 -17.26 -7.07 -1.10
CA ASN A 199 -15.96 -7.74 -1.12
C ASN A 199 -14.86 -6.87 -0.50
N ALA A 200 -14.93 -6.65 0.81
CA ALA A 200 -13.91 -5.92 1.55
C ALA A 200 -12.77 -6.88 1.88
N SER A 201 -11.66 -6.73 1.17
CA SER A 201 -10.41 -7.37 1.58
C SER A 201 -9.77 -6.52 2.68
N ASN A 202 -9.59 -7.14 3.85
CA ASN A 202 -9.01 -6.52 5.02
C ASN A 202 -7.52 -6.89 5.11
N LEU A 203 -6.60 -6.07 4.61
CA LEU A 203 -5.19 -6.20 4.99
C LEU A 203 -5.03 -5.55 6.38
N LYS A 204 -5.03 -6.38 7.43
CA LYS A 204 -4.73 -5.92 8.79
C LYS A 204 -3.24 -6.13 9.05
N ILE A 205 -2.51 -5.03 9.15
CA ILE A 205 -1.07 -5.03 9.39
C ILE A 205 -0.85 -4.75 10.87
N THR A 206 -0.13 -5.61 11.59
CA THR A 206 0.16 -5.38 13.02
C THR A 206 1.66 -5.16 13.17
N PRO A 207 2.12 -3.90 13.21
CA PRO A 207 3.50 -3.53 13.13
C PRO A 207 4.23 -3.67 14.46
N TYR A 208 5.48 -4.06 14.32
CA TYR A 208 6.64 -3.54 14.99
C TYR A 208 7.46 -2.77 13.92
N HIS A 209 7.38 -1.44 13.97
CA HIS A 209 8.08 -0.41 13.18
C HIS A 209 7.36 0.14 11.93
N GLY A 210 7.48 1.47 11.75
CA GLY A 210 6.67 2.32 10.85
C GLY A 210 6.62 1.88 9.38
N GLU A 211 5.48 2.16 8.74
CA GLU A 211 5.04 1.39 7.57
C GLU A 211 4.93 2.21 6.30
N LYS A 212 5.33 1.60 5.18
CA LYS A 212 5.19 2.16 3.83
C LYS A 212 4.47 1.12 2.95
N ILE A 213 3.56 1.55 2.09
CA ILE A 213 2.88 0.66 1.13
C ILE A 213 3.28 1.09 -0.29
N LYS A 214 3.78 0.17 -1.11
CA LYS A 214 4.16 0.41 -2.49
C LYS A 214 3.21 -0.33 -3.42
N LEU A 215 2.72 0.36 -4.44
CA LEU A 215 1.95 -0.22 -5.52
C LEU A 215 2.82 -0.34 -6.76
N LEU A 216 2.77 -1.52 -7.38
CA LEU A 216 3.53 -1.94 -8.54
C LEU A 216 2.55 -2.18 -9.68
N SER A 217 2.75 -1.59 -10.86
CA SER A 217 2.07 -2.02 -12.09
C SER A 217 2.99 -3.00 -12.86
N PRO A 218 2.54 -4.19 -13.32
CA PRO A 218 3.35 -5.30 -13.78
C PRO A 218 3.55 -5.26 -15.29
N ASP A 219 3.72 -4.08 -15.88
CA ASP A 219 4.34 -3.95 -17.22
C ASP A 219 5.86 -4.27 -17.17
N LEU A 220 6.21 -5.36 -16.48
CA LEU A 220 7.52 -5.99 -16.37
C LEU A 220 7.80 -6.76 -17.67
N GLN A 221 8.02 -6.03 -18.76
CA GLN A 221 8.77 -6.55 -19.91
C GLN A 221 10.28 -6.31 -19.70
N SER A 222 10.85 -6.90 -18.65
CA SER A 222 12.27 -7.26 -18.63
C SER A 222 12.52 -8.18 -17.44
N GLY A 223 12.44 -9.49 -17.69
CA GLY A 223 13.03 -10.48 -16.81
C GLY A 223 14.55 -10.39 -16.89
N VAL A 224 15.19 -10.18 -15.74
CA VAL A 224 16.55 -10.66 -15.52
C VAL A 224 16.57 -11.28 -14.12
N LEU A 225 16.29 -12.58 -14.08
CA LEU A 225 16.65 -13.47 -12.98
C LEU A 225 18.16 -13.73 -13.10
N TYR A 226 18.93 -13.36 -12.09
CA TYR A 226 20.21 -14.01 -11.83
C TYR A 226 20.01 -15.00 -10.69
N GLY A 227 20.43 -16.24 -10.92
CA GLY A 227 20.62 -17.24 -9.86
C GLY A 227 21.90 -17.02 -9.08
#